data_AF-A0A328CBI8-F1
#
_entry.id   AF-A0A328CBI8-F1
#
_cell.length_a   1.000
_cell.length_b   1.000
_cell.length_c   1.000
_cell.angle_alpha   90.00
_cell.angle_beta   90.00
_cell.angle_gamma   90.00
#
_symmetry.space_group_name_H-M   'P 1'
#
loop_
_entity.id
_entity.type
_entity.pdbx_description
1 polymer ?
#
loop_
_entity_poly.entity_id
_entity_poly.type
_entity_poly.pdbx_seq_one_letter_code
_entity_poly.pdbx_strand_id
1 'polypeptide(L)'
;MSFSDPPESAPETRTTEAPRVVLGERGEAARPEVRLLPGRIKASRLLYPAYLLVWVGAGLASLFAWARAEWHPLMVFVGWGALFCWYWVYGVAYRYRRSLMKVMAVGMSVLMGLVLIWVSLTRAAPMRVPQGGELVERGALVLPGAAGVATALSLAVVLAHLLYFGRGYREKRARDSVRL
;
A
#
# COMPACT_ATOMS: atom_id res chain seq x y z
N MET A 1 34.49 11.54 -42.54
CA MET A 1 33.62 12.40 -41.70
C MET A 1 32.75 11.46 -40.89
N SER A 2 32.99 11.39 -39.58
CA SER A 2 32.44 10.39 -38.67
C SER A 2 31.03 10.76 -38.25
N PHE A 3 30.08 9.83 -38.35
CA PHE A 3 28.79 9.91 -37.68
C PHE A 3 29.05 9.76 -36.18
N SER A 4 28.56 10.71 -35.39
CA SER A 4 28.59 10.63 -33.93
C SER A 4 27.40 9.78 -33.49
N ASP A 5 27.67 8.61 -32.91
CA ASP A 5 26.66 7.81 -32.24
C ASP A 5 26.01 8.64 -31.10
N PRO A 6 24.69 8.50 -30.86
CA PRO A 6 24.08 9.11 -29.69
C PRO A 6 24.67 8.48 -28.42
N PRO A 7 24.82 9.26 -27.32
CA PRO A 7 25.44 8.76 -26.11
C PRO A 7 24.64 7.58 -25.55
N GLU A 8 25.34 6.45 -25.42
CA GLU A 8 24.91 5.24 -24.74
C GLU A 8 24.31 5.61 -23.37
N SER A 9 23.00 5.42 -23.22
CA SER A 9 22.31 5.69 -21.96
C SER A 9 22.86 4.74 -20.90
N ALA A 10 23.64 5.30 -19.97
CA ALA A 10 24.23 4.57 -18.85
C ALA A 10 23.19 3.65 -18.17
N PRO A 11 23.59 2.44 -17.76
CA PRO A 11 22.66 1.48 -17.15
C PRO A 11 22.03 2.09 -15.91
N GLU A 12 20.68 2.12 -15.86
CA GLU A 12 19.90 2.48 -14.68
C GLU A 12 20.30 1.56 -13.52
N THR A 13 21.30 1.99 -12.75
CA THR A 13 21.72 1.34 -11.54
C THR A 13 20.52 1.38 -10.59
N ARG A 14 20.05 0.20 -10.17
CA ARG A 14 18.97 0.04 -9.19
C ARG A 14 19.45 0.51 -7.82
N THR A 15 19.66 1.80 -7.65
CA THR A 15 20.02 2.39 -6.38
C THR A 15 18.77 2.54 -5.50
N THR A 16 18.93 2.18 -4.24
CA THR A 16 17.95 2.30 -3.17
C THR A 16 17.84 3.75 -2.67
N GLU A 17 18.80 4.59 -3.05
CA GLU A 17 18.92 5.99 -2.66
C GLU A 17 18.44 6.94 -3.76
N ALA A 18 17.90 8.07 -3.34
CA ALA A 18 17.34 9.08 -4.22
C ALA A 18 18.41 9.85 -5.02
N PRO A 19 18.12 10.29 -6.27
CA PRO A 19 19.02 11.14 -7.02
C PRO A 19 19.20 12.51 -6.33
N ARG A 20 20.46 12.94 -6.20
CA ARG A 20 20.85 14.22 -5.60
C ARG A 20 20.44 15.36 -6.53
N VAL A 21 19.62 16.30 -6.04
CA VAL A 21 19.26 17.53 -6.80
C VAL A 21 20.08 18.69 -6.23
N VAL A 22 20.96 19.26 -7.05
CA VAL A 22 21.76 20.45 -6.71
C VAL A 22 20.89 21.69 -6.94
N LEU A 23 20.74 22.55 -5.92
CA LEU A 23 20.10 23.85 -6.03
C LEU A 23 21.16 24.94 -5.87
N GLY A 24 21.53 25.58 -6.97
CA GLY A 24 22.20 26.88 -7.09
C GLY A 24 21.67 27.53 -8.38
N GLU A 25 21.51 28.85 -8.53
CA GLU A 25 22.30 29.97 -8.03
C GLU A 25 21.47 31.25 -7.88
N ARG A 26 21.82 32.12 -6.93
CA ARG A 26 22.03 33.56 -7.18
C ARG A 26 22.81 34.18 -6.02
N GLY A 27 24.02 34.63 -6.31
CA GLY A 27 24.76 35.59 -5.48
C GLY A 27 25.55 34.99 -4.32
N GLU A 28 26.87 35.07 -4.45
CA GLU A 28 27.93 35.17 -3.43
C GLU A 28 27.83 34.39 -2.09
N ALA A 29 28.86 33.57 -1.88
CA ALA A 29 29.46 33.26 -0.58
C ALA A 29 28.54 32.73 0.53
N ALA A 30 27.89 31.60 0.30
CA ALA A 30 27.53 30.69 1.38
C ALA A 30 27.72 29.26 0.89
N ARG A 31 28.44 28.43 1.65
CA ARG A 31 28.54 26.99 1.40
C ARG A 31 27.11 26.47 1.14
N PRO A 32 26.82 25.84 -0.01
CA PRO A 32 25.47 25.39 -0.29
C PRO A 32 25.11 24.36 0.77
N GLU A 33 24.21 24.73 1.67
CA GLU A 33 23.65 23.80 2.63
C GLU A 33 22.83 22.80 1.81
N VAL A 34 23.44 21.65 1.53
CA VAL A 34 22.84 20.57 0.73
C VAL A 34 21.70 20.00 1.55
N ARG A 35 20.53 20.65 1.50
CA ARG A 35 19.31 20.10 2.07
C ARG A 35 18.81 19.01 1.12
N LEU A 36 19.28 17.79 1.37
CA LEU A 36 18.83 16.58 0.70
C LEU A 36 17.31 16.49 0.83
N LEU A 37 16.59 16.85 -0.24
CA LEU A 37 15.17 16.54 -0.34
C LEU A 37 15.07 15.02 -0.37
N PRO A 38 14.44 14.35 0.61
CA PRO A 38 14.29 12.91 0.58
C PRO A 38 13.57 12.58 -0.72
N GLY A 39 14.24 11.87 -1.63
CA GLY A 39 13.65 11.56 -2.92
C GLY A 39 12.40 10.73 -2.72
N ARG A 40 11.48 10.89 -3.66
CA ARG A 40 10.23 10.14 -3.62
C ARG A 40 10.54 8.66 -3.79
N ILE A 41 10.27 7.88 -2.74
CA ILE A 41 10.22 6.43 -2.88
C ILE A 41 9.19 6.11 -3.97
N LYS A 42 9.61 5.36 -4.99
CA LYS A 42 8.72 4.93 -6.08
C LYS A 42 7.52 4.21 -5.45
N ALA A 43 6.30 4.70 -5.71
CA ALA A 43 5.08 4.16 -5.11
C ALA A 43 4.93 2.64 -5.35
N SER A 44 5.44 2.13 -6.48
CA SER A 44 5.47 0.70 -6.78
C SER A 44 6.19 -0.15 -5.74
N ARG A 45 7.26 0.38 -5.11
CA ARG A 45 8.01 -0.35 -4.07
C ARG A 45 7.20 -0.59 -2.79
N LEU A 46 6.12 0.17 -2.58
CA LEU A 46 5.25 0.03 -1.41
C LEU A 46 3.90 -0.60 -1.78
N LEU A 47 3.35 -0.22 -2.94
CA LEU A 47 2.09 -0.77 -3.43
C LEU A 47 2.19 -2.25 -3.80
N TYR A 48 3.29 -2.71 -4.40
CA TYR A 48 3.42 -4.12 -4.80
C TYR A 48 3.49 -5.08 -3.61
N PRO A 49 4.28 -4.81 -2.55
CA PRO A 49 4.19 -5.58 -1.32
C PRO A 49 2.79 -5.55 -0.71
N ALA A 50 2.11 -4.40 -0.71
CA ALA A 50 0.74 -4.29 -0.21
C ALA A 50 -0.22 -5.18 -1.02
N TYR A 51 -0.17 -5.13 -2.36
CA TYR A 51 -0.98 -6.00 -3.22
C TYR A 51 -0.69 -7.48 -2.98
N LEU A 52 0.59 -7.84 -2.86
CA LEU A 52 0.98 -9.22 -2.58
C LEU A 52 0.37 -9.69 -1.27
N LEU A 53 0.42 -8.88 -0.21
CA LEU A 53 -0.17 -9.20 1.08
C LEU A 53 -1.71 -9.31 1.01
N VAL A 54 -2.39 -8.46 0.22
CA VAL A 54 -3.83 -8.62 -0.05
C VAL A 54 -4.12 -9.97 -0.71
N TRP A 55 -3.35 -10.36 -1.72
CA TRP A 55 -3.52 -11.64 -2.42
C TRP A 55 -3.21 -12.84 -1.53
N VAL A 56 -2.18 -12.76 -0.68
CA VAL A 56 -1.89 -13.77 0.34
C VAL A 56 -3.07 -13.90 1.31
N GLY A 57 -3.61 -12.79 1.81
CA GLY A 57 -4.80 -12.79 2.64
C GLY A 57 -6.01 -13.45 1.96
N ALA A 58 -6.26 -13.10 0.69
CA ALA A 58 -7.33 -13.67 -0.12
C ALA A 58 -7.15 -15.18 -0.32
N GLY A 59 -5.92 -15.63 -0.59
CA GLY A 59 -5.59 -17.05 -0.76
C GLY A 59 -5.81 -17.84 0.52
N LEU A 60 -5.33 -17.35 1.66
CA LEU A 60 -5.51 -18.00 2.97
C LEU A 60 -6.99 -18.10 3.35
N ALA A 61 -7.74 -17.02 3.15
CA ALA A 61 -9.18 -17.00 3.39
C ALA A 61 -9.95 -17.94 2.45
N SER A 62 -9.52 -18.04 1.19
CA SER A 62 -10.13 -18.95 0.21
C SER A 62 -9.85 -20.40 0.55
N LEU A 63 -8.61 -20.74 0.91
CA LEU A 63 -8.25 -22.07 1.38
C LEU A 63 -9.08 -22.49 2.60
N PHE A 64 -9.29 -21.57 3.55
CA PHE A 64 -10.19 -21.81 4.68
C PHE A 64 -11.64 -22.06 4.21
N ALA A 65 -12.16 -21.21 3.32
CA ALA A 65 -13.52 -21.34 2.79
C ALA A 65 -13.74 -22.69 2.10
N TRP A 66 -12.80 -23.13 1.27
CA TRP A 66 -12.87 -24.44 0.59
C TRP A 66 -12.73 -25.61 1.55
N ALA A 67 -11.77 -25.57 2.47
CA ALA A 67 -11.47 -26.70 3.35
C ALA A 67 -12.56 -26.94 4.41
N ARG A 68 -13.24 -25.88 4.86
CA ARG A 68 -14.20 -25.95 5.97
C ARG A 68 -15.65 -25.72 5.55
N ALA A 69 -15.89 -25.20 4.34
CA ALA A 69 -17.21 -24.80 3.84
C ALA A 69 -17.98 -23.83 4.77
N GLU A 70 -17.29 -23.20 5.73
CA GLU A 70 -17.89 -22.24 6.66
C GLU A 70 -18.10 -20.86 6.01
N TRP A 71 -17.31 -20.55 4.98
CA TRP A 71 -17.40 -19.32 4.19
C TRP A 71 -17.70 -19.67 2.74
N HIS A 72 -18.47 -18.82 2.07
CA HIS A 72 -18.65 -18.95 0.64
C HIS A 72 -17.43 -18.37 -0.10
N PRO A 73 -16.70 -19.13 -0.93
CA PRO A 73 -15.49 -18.66 -1.58
C PRO A 73 -15.68 -17.39 -2.42
N LEU A 74 -16.83 -17.24 -3.09
CA LEU A 74 -17.15 -16.02 -3.83
C LEU A 74 -17.14 -14.76 -2.95
N MET A 75 -17.66 -14.85 -1.72
CA MET A 75 -17.71 -13.70 -0.81
C MET A 75 -16.31 -13.30 -0.33
N VAL A 76 -15.42 -14.29 -0.17
CA VAL A 76 -14.00 -14.07 0.06
C VAL A 76 -13.38 -13.31 -1.12
N PHE A 77 -13.54 -13.81 -2.35
CA PHE A 77 -13.00 -13.13 -3.52
C PHE A 77 -13.53 -11.70 -3.69
N VAL A 78 -14.82 -11.46 -3.45
CA VAL A 78 -15.43 -10.13 -3.53
C VAL A 78 -14.84 -9.19 -2.48
N GLY A 79 -14.71 -9.63 -1.23
CA GLY A 79 -14.18 -8.79 -0.14
C GLY A 79 -12.73 -8.34 -0.40
N TRP A 80 -11.83 -9.29 -0.65
CA TRP A 80 -10.42 -8.98 -0.91
C TRP A 80 -10.21 -8.33 -2.28
N GLY A 81 -11.00 -8.70 -3.29
CA GLY A 81 -11.00 -8.06 -4.61
C GLY A 81 -11.39 -6.59 -4.55
N ALA A 82 -12.41 -6.26 -3.77
CA ALA A 82 -12.77 -4.87 -3.52
C ALA A 82 -11.63 -4.11 -2.81
N LEU A 83 -10.90 -4.75 -1.89
CA LEU A 83 -9.80 -4.10 -1.16
C LEU A 83 -8.65 -3.79 -2.13
N PHE A 84 -8.34 -4.76 -2.98
CA PHE A 84 -7.39 -4.59 -4.07
C PHE A 84 -7.80 -3.43 -5.00
N CYS A 85 -9.07 -3.33 -5.38
CA CYS A 85 -9.57 -2.22 -6.19
C CYS A 85 -9.34 -0.86 -5.53
N TRP A 86 -9.59 -0.73 -4.21
CA TRP A 86 -9.31 0.53 -3.51
C TRP A 86 -7.83 0.88 -3.45
N TYR A 87 -6.96 -0.11 -3.28
CA TYR A 87 -5.51 0.10 -3.35
C TYR A 87 -5.08 0.53 -4.76
N TRP A 88 -5.68 -0.06 -5.79
CA TRP A 88 -5.45 0.32 -7.18
C TRP A 88 -5.89 1.77 -7.44
N VAL A 89 -7.10 2.15 -7.00
CA VAL A 89 -7.59 3.53 -7.08
C VAL A 89 -6.67 4.48 -6.32
N TYR A 90 -6.17 4.08 -5.15
CA TYR A 90 -5.18 4.84 -4.39
C TYR A 90 -3.88 5.05 -5.19
N GLY A 91 -3.35 3.99 -5.81
CA GLY A 91 -2.17 4.08 -6.67
C GLY A 91 -2.37 5.01 -7.88
N VAL A 92 -3.53 4.94 -8.53
CA VAL A 92 -3.93 5.83 -9.62
C VAL A 92 -4.03 7.28 -9.12
N ALA A 93 -4.74 7.53 -8.02
CA ALA A 93 -4.90 8.85 -7.45
C ALA A 93 -3.56 9.46 -7.01
N TYR A 94 -2.65 8.64 -6.51
CA TYR A 94 -1.28 9.04 -6.17
C TYR A 94 -0.49 9.44 -7.42
N ARG A 95 -0.53 8.62 -8.49
CA ARG A 95 0.15 8.91 -9.77
C ARG A 95 -0.33 10.21 -10.40
N TYR A 96 -1.64 10.45 -10.40
CA TYR A 96 -2.26 11.65 -10.99
C TYR A 96 -2.41 12.83 -10.01
N ARG A 97 -1.86 12.74 -8.79
CA ARG A 97 -1.89 13.80 -7.76
C ARG A 97 -3.30 14.32 -7.39
N ARG A 98 -4.34 13.49 -7.53
CA ARG A 98 -5.72 13.89 -7.20
C ARG A 98 -5.95 13.75 -5.69
N SER A 99 -5.96 14.87 -4.97
CA SER A 99 -6.02 14.90 -3.50
C SER A 99 -7.29 14.25 -2.92
N LEU A 100 -8.46 14.64 -3.43
CA LEU A 100 -9.76 14.12 -2.95
C LEU A 100 -9.87 12.61 -3.15
N MET A 101 -9.59 12.12 -4.36
CA MET A 101 -9.63 10.70 -4.68
C MET A 101 -8.64 9.90 -3.83
N LYS A 102 -7.45 10.46 -3.54
CA LYS A 102 -6.46 9.80 -2.67
C LYS A 102 -7.00 9.63 -1.25
N VAL A 103 -7.59 10.68 -0.67
CA VAL A 103 -8.15 10.61 0.69
C VAL A 103 -9.31 9.62 0.75
N MET A 104 -10.22 9.66 -0.24
CA MET A 104 -11.33 8.72 -0.31
C MET A 104 -10.85 7.27 -0.47
N ALA A 105 -9.90 7.04 -1.37
CA ALA A 105 -9.36 5.70 -1.60
C ALA A 105 -8.65 5.14 -0.37
N VAL A 106 -7.87 5.96 0.35
CA VAL A 106 -7.28 5.57 1.64
C VAL A 106 -8.37 5.28 2.66
N GLY A 107 -9.37 6.16 2.80
CA GLY A 107 -10.46 5.99 3.77
C GLY A 107 -11.19 4.66 3.55
N MET A 108 -11.56 4.35 2.31
CA MET A 108 -12.19 3.08 1.95
C MET A 108 -11.26 1.88 2.14
N SER A 109 -9.97 2.02 1.81
CA SER A 109 -8.95 1.00 2.07
C SER A 109 -8.84 0.65 3.55
N VAL A 110 -8.85 1.66 4.41
CA VAL A 110 -8.81 1.51 5.87
C VAL A 110 -10.08 0.86 6.37
N LEU A 111 -11.25 1.42 6.03
CA LEU A 111 -12.53 0.89 6.46
C LEU A 111 -12.67 -0.59 6.10
N MET A 112 -12.41 -0.94 4.84
CA MET A 112 -12.59 -2.30 4.38
C MET A 112 -11.49 -3.23 4.89
N GLY A 113 -10.26 -2.74 5.01
CA GLY A 113 -9.18 -3.48 5.67
C GLY A 113 -9.54 -3.84 7.11
N LEU A 114 -10.05 -2.89 7.89
CA LEU A 114 -10.50 -3.11 9.27
C LEU A 114 -11.66 -4.12 9.34
N VAL A 115 -12.65 -4.02 8.45
CA VAL A 115 -13.75 -4.99 8.38
C VAL A 115 -13.24 -6.40 8.07
N LEU A 116 -12.36 -6.55 7.08
CA LEU A 116 -11.79 -7.85 6.72
C LEU A 116 -10.91 -8.43 7.83
N ILE A 117 -10.12 -7.59 8.51
CA ILE A 117 -9.34 -7.99 9.69
C ILE A 117 -10.28 -8.46 10.79
N TRP A 118 -11.33 -7.68 11.11
CA TRP A 118 -12.31 -8.02 12.14
C TRP A 118 -13.00 -9.35 11.85
N VAL A 119 -13.54 -9.52 10.64
CA VAL A 119 -14.21 -10.76 10.20
C VAL A 119 -13.25 -11.95 10.26
N SER A 120 -11.99 -11.75 9.88
CA SER A 120 -10.99 -12.82 9.91
C SER A 120 -10.60 -13.20 11.33
N LEU A 121 -10.35 -12.24 12.21
CA LEU A 121 -9.95 -12.50 13.60
C LEU A 121 -11.09 -13.07 14.44
N THR A 122 -12.32 -12.57 14.27
CA THR A 122 -13.50 -13.17 14.91
C THR A 122 -13.69 -14.61 14.48
N ARG A 123 -13.44 -14.93 13.20
CA ARG A 123 -13.50 -16.31 12.71
C ARG A 123 -12.29 -17.16 13.07
N ALA A 124 -11.17 -16.56 13.46
CA ALA A 124 -10.03 -17.27 14.01
C ALA A 124 -10.23 -17.68 15.48
N ALA A 125 -11.03 -16.91 16.22
CA ALA A 125 -11.30 -17.18 17.62
C ALA A 125 -12.08 -18.50 17.82
N PRO A 126 -11.93 -19.14 18.99
CA PRO A 126 -12.78 -20.25 19.39
C PRO A 126 -14.25 -19.84 19.37
N MET A 127 -15.10 -20.67 18.79
CA MET A 127 -16.55 -20.42 18.73
C MET A 127 -17.33 -21.71 18.57
N ARG A 128 -18.62 -21.67 18.88
CA ARG A 128 -19.54 -22.77 18.60
C ARG A 128 -20.06 -22.63 17.17
N VAL A 129 -19.94 -23.70 16.39
CA VAL A 129 -20.40 -23.76 14.99
C VAL A 129 -21.44 -24.87 14.82
N PRO A 130 -22.49 -24.64 14.03
CA PRO A 130 -23.46 -25.67 13.73
C PRO A 130 -22.83 -26.71 12.80
N GLN A 131 -22.76 -27.96 13.24
CA GLN A 131 -22.28 -29.10 12.47
C GLN A 131 -23.21 -30.29 12.69
N GLY A 132 -23.87 -30.75 11.63
CA GLY A 132 -24.74 -31.92 11.69
C GLY A 132 -25.97 -31.77 12.61
N GLY A 133 -26.47 -30.55 12.82
CA GLY A 133 -27.60 -30.28 13.72
C GLY A 133 -27.23 -30.03 15.17
N GLU A 134 -25.95 -30.18 15.53
CA GLU A 134 -25.43 -29.89 16.86
C GLU A 134 -24.49 -28.66 16.85
N LEU A 135 -24.38 -27.98 17.99
CA LEU A 135 -23.43 -26.91 18.19
C LEU A 135 -22.13 -27.49 18.76
N VAL A 136 -21.14 -27.66 17.89
CA VAL A 136 -19.82 -28.20 18.28
C VAL A 136 -18.89 -27.04 18.65
N GLU A 137 -18.15 -27.19 19.73
CA GLU A 137 -17.10 -26.23 20.11
C GLU A 137 -15.88 -26.41 19.22
N ARG A 138 -15.51 -25.33 18.53
CA ARG A 138 -14.35 -25.29 17.65
C ARG A 138 -13.27 -24.43 18.27
N GLY A 139 -12.07 -24.99 18.38
CA GLY A 139 -10.88 -24.27 18.83
C GLY A 139 -10.46 -23.14 17.87
N ALA A 140 -9.37 -22.47 18.25
CA ALA A 140 -8.80 -21.40 17.44
C ALA A 140 -8.31 -21.92 16.07
N LEU A 141 -8.49 -21.13 15.02
CA LEU A 141 -8.10 -21.46 13.66
C LEU A 141 -6.98 -20.55 13.15
N VAL A 142 -5.96 -21.17 12.56
CA VAL A 142 -4.76 -20.45 12.09
C VAL A 142 -5.02 -19.69 10.78
N LEU A 143 -5.67 -20.31 9.79
CA LEU A 143 -5.85 -19.72 8.46
C LEU A 143 -6.58 -18.37 8.45
N PRO A 144 -7.77 -18.22 9.04
CA PRO A 144 -8.42 -16.90 9.12
C PRO A 144 -7.59 -15.92 9.96
N GLY A 145 -6.90 -16.38 11.02
CA GLY A 145 -6.00 -15.52 11.79
C GLY A 145 -4.86 -14.95 10.94
N ALA A 146 -4.21 -15.80 10.16
CA ALA A 146 -3.14 -15.43 9.24
C ALA A 146 -3.64 -14.51 8.11
N ALA A 147 -4.85 -14.75 7.58
CA ALA A 147 -5.47 -13.84 6.61
C ALA A 147 -5.72 -12.44 7.20
N GLY A 148 -6.16 -12.37 8.45
CA GLY A 148 -6.30 -11.12 9.21
C GLY A 148 -4.95 -10.41 9.37
N VAL A 149 -3.91 -11.12 9.77
CA VAL A 149 -2.55 -10.56 9.92
C VAL A 149 -1.99 -10.05 8.59
N ALA A 150 -2.11 -10.83 7.50
CA ALA A 150 -1.68 -10.40 6.18
C ALA A 150 -2.39 -9.11 5.73
N THR A 151 -3.70 -9.04 5.98
CA THR A 151 -4.51 -7.85 5.67
C THR A 151 -4.10 -6.64 6.54
N ALA A 152 -3.78 -6.85 7.81
CA ALA A 152 -3.27 -5.81 8.71
C ALA A 152 -1.91 -5.27 8.26
N LEU A 153 -0.98 -6.15 7.91
CA LEU A 153 0.34 -5.77 7.38
C LEU A 153 0.21 -4.99 6.06
N SER A 154 -0.67 -5.47 5.17
CA SER A 154 -1.01 -4.79 3.93
C SER A 154 -1.48 -3.35 4.18
N LEU A 155 -2.42 -3.16 5.11
CA LEU A 155 -2.93 -1.85 5.47
C LEU A 155 -1.85 -0.97 6.11
N ALA A 156 -1.02 -1.55 6.98
CA ALA A 156 0.10 -0.85 7.60
C ALA A 156 1.10 -0.31 6.57
N VAL A 157 1.40 -1.08 5.50
CA VAL A 157 2.26 -0.63 4.40
C VAL A 157 1.66 0.58 3.68
N VAL A 158 0.36 0.56 3.37
CA VAL A 158 -0.32 1.69 2.71
C VAL A 158 -0.35 2.93 3.61
N LEU A 159 -0.63 2.75 4.90
CA LEU A 159 -0.65 3.84 5.87
C LEU A 159 0.75 4.42 6.12
N ALA A 160 1.78 3.57 6.23
CA ALA A 160 3.16 4.01 6.32
C ALA A 160 3.56 4.83 5.08
N HIS A 161 3.13 4.38 3.90
CA HIS A 161 3.33 5.14 2.66
C HIS A 161 2.68 6.52 2.74
N LEU A 162 1.44 6.64 3.20
CA LEU A 162 0.76 7.92 3.32
C LEU A 162 1.41 8.86 4.35
N LEU A 163 1.70 8.33 5.55
CA LEU A 163 2.10 9.13 6.71
C LEU A 163 3.54 9.62 6.61
N TYR A 164 4.46 8.78 6.13
CA TYR A 164 5.90 9.06 6.10
C TYR A 164 6.38 9.46 4.70
N PHE A 165 5.95 8.75 3.66
CA PHE A 165 6.48 8.95 2.30
C PHE A 165 5.58 9.84 1.41
N GLY A 166 4.31 9.99 1.77
CA GLY A 166 3.32 10.82 1.06
C GLY A 166 3.35 12.30 1.46
N ARG A 167 4.05 12.66 2.53
CA ARG A 167 4.20 14.04 3.04
C ARG A 167 5.38 14.81 2.42
N GLY A 168 6.27 14.14 1.68
CA GLY A 168 7.44 14.76 1.03
C GLY A 168 7.09 15.60 -0.21
N TYR A 169 6.41 16.75 0.00
CA TYR A 169 6.44 18.02 -0.77
C TYR A 169 5.15 18.83 -0.50
N ARG A 170 5.05 19.51 0.66
CA ARG A 170 4.07 20.61 0.84
C ARG A 170 4.71 22.00 0.86
N GLU A 171 6.04 22.12 0.82
CA GLU A 171 6.72 23.42 0.93
C GLU A 171 7.08 24.12 -0.40
N LYS A 172 6.64 23.63 -1.57
CA LYS A 172 6.81 24.42 -2.81
C LYS A 172 5.72 25.48 -3.01
N ARG A 173 4.50 25.25 -2.49
CA ARG A 173 3.39 26.19 -2.70
C ARG A 173 3.40 27.39 -1.75
N ALA A 174 4.12 27.31 -0.62
CA ALA A 174 4.30 28.44 0.30
C ALA A 174 5.39 29.42 -0.17
N ARG A 175 6.32 28.98 -1.05
CA ARG A 175 7.38 29.84 -1.58
C ARG A 175 6.94 30.61 -2.84
N ASP A 176 6.03 30.05 -3.62
CA ASP A 176 5.46 30.70 -4.81
C ASP A 176 4.33 31.69 -4.47
N SER A 177 3.68 31.56 -3.31
CA SER A 177 2.67 32.52 -2.82
C SER A 177 3.26 33.74 -2.11
N VAL A 178 4.58 33.78 -1.91
CA VAL A 178 5.32 34.92 -1.33
C VAL A 178 6.09 35.70 -2.42
N ARG A 179 5.88 35.34 -3.70
CA ARG A 179 6.46 36.03 -4.87
C ARG A 179 5.41 36.62 -5.81
N LEU A 180 4.21 36.90 -5.29
CA LEU A 180 3.27 37.84 -5.91
C LEU A 180 3.21 39.09 -5.05
#